data_AF-A0A163B9P7-F1
#
_entry.id   AF-A0A163B9P7-F1
#
_cell.length_a   1.000
_cell.length_b   1.000
_cell.length_c   1.000
_cell.angle_alpha   90.00
_cell.angle_beta   90.00
_cell.angle_gamma   90.00
#
_symmetry.space_group_name_H-M   'P 1'
#
loop_
_entity.id
_entity.type
_entity.pdbx_description
1 polymer ?
#
loop_
_entity_poly.entity_id
_entity_poly.type
_entity_poly.pdbx_seq_one_letter_code
_entity_poly.pdbx_strand_id
1 'polypeptide(L)'
;MFPYIHVHPFDNFGTLQHSFDSVRQRADALHVENVALRSQVQVLSGRISSLETENTQLRSMVTGIPPPPPASDVYTTEIENVIQLPVALKSLAIMQNHFRYQGTLRQCSTLGCNRYAFDQTCFREGHIAWCRTHNRIITRTYTSCSVRLEARGDCSPLYWEPSSNWEEIVACAFRDGKIGRKDLPTDVLDRLLYPQIHPISQRTGPPIHPPQARYLHDNFSYTMFRKR
;
A
#
# COMPACT_ATOMS: atom_id res chain seq x y z
N MET A 1 -57.88 44.82 -33.68
CA MET A 1 -58.26 44.51 -32.28
C MET A 1 -57.06 43.78 -31.68
N PHE A 2 -56.17 44.50 -30.99
CA PHE A 2 -54.96 43.92 -30.40
C PHE A 2 -55.18 43.70 -28.90
N PRO A 3 -54.90 42.50 -28.37
CA PRO A 3 -55.07 42.24 -26.95
C PRO A 3 -53.93 42.91 -26.18
N TYR A 4 -54.30 43.72 -25.19
CA TYR A 4 -53.39 44.32 -24.23
C TYR A 4 -52.93 43.21 -23.27
N ILE A 5 -51.67 42.76 -23.38
CA ILE A 5 -51.09 41.82 -22.43
C ILE A 5 -50.69 42.63 -21.19
N HIS A 6 -51.51 42.57 -20.16
CA HIS A 6 -51.23 43.17 -18.86
C HIS A 6 -50.23 42.27 -18.12
N VAL A 7 -48.94 42.51 -18.30
CA VAL A 7 -47.90 41.87 -17.47
C VAL A 7 -47.84 42.66 -16.17
N HIS A 8 -48.34 42.09 -15.08
CA HIS A 8 -48.29 42.71 -13.76
C HIS A 8 -46.84 42.67 -13.23
N PRO A 9 -46.16 43.82 -13.06
CA PRO A 9 -44.76 43.86 -12.61
C PRO A 9 -44.58 43.42 -11.15
N PHE A 10 -45.68 43.29 -10.40
CA PHE A 10 -45.69 43.07 -8.96
C PHE A 10 -45.46 41.59 -8.55
N ASP A 11 -45.76 40.61 -9.41
CA ASP A 11 -45.60 39.18 -9.07
C ASP A 11 -44.12 38.74 -9.04
N ASN A 12 -43.27 39.39 -9.84
CA ASN A 12 -41.82 39.13 -9.85
C ASN A 12 -41.11 39.64 -8.60
N PHE A 13 -41.61 40.72 -7.99
CA PHE A 13 -41.00 41.29 -6.79
C PHE A 13 -41.16 40.36 -5.58
N GLY A 14 -42.33 39.75 -5.41
CA GLY A 14 -42.58 38.78 -4.33
C GLY A 14 -41.70 37.54 -4.42
N THR A 15 -41.46 37.04 -5.64
CA THR A 15 -40.63 35.85 -5.87
C THR A 15 -39.14 36.14 -5.65
N LEU A 16 -38.67 37.33 -6.04
CA LEU A 16 -37.31 37.81 -5.76
C LEU A 16 -37.10 38.02 -4.26
N GLN A 17 -38.07 38.61 -3.56
CA GLN A 17 -38.00 38.81 -2.11
C GLN A 17 -37.89 37.47 -1.37
N HIS A 18 -38.72 36.48 -1.74
CA HIS A 18 -38.66 35.15 -1.15
C HIS A 18 -37.33 34.44 -1.43
N SER A 19 -36.77 34.61 -2.63
CA SER A 19 -35.45 34.05 -2.99
C SER A 19 -34.33 34.69 -2.18
N PHE A 20 -34.39 36.01 -1.97
CA PHE A 20 -33.45 36.75 -1.14
C PHE A 20 -33.49 36.29 0.32
N ASP A 21 -34.69 36.15 0.88
CA ASP A 21 -34.87 35.68 2.26
C ASP A 21 -34.38 34.23 2.43
N SER A 22 -34.60 33.37 1.42
CA SER A 22 -34.09 31.99 1.41
C SER A 22 -32.56 31.92 1.37
N VAL A 23 -31.91 32.74 0.53
CA VAL A 23 -30.44 32.81 0.46
C VAL A 23 -29.87 33.34 1.76
N ARG A 24 -30.50 34.36 2.36
CA ARG A 24 -30.11 34.92 3.65
C ARG A 24 -30.18 33.86 4.75
N GLN A 25 -31.28 33.10 4.82
CA GLN A 25 -31.43 32.03 5.81
C GLN A 25 -30.36 30.93 5.65
N ARG A 26 -29.98 30.58 4.41
CA ARG A 26 -28.88 29.64 4.16
C ARG A 26 -27.52 30.21 4.57
N ALA A 27 -27.28 31.50 4.31
CA ALA A 27 -26.05 32.17 4.72
C ALA A 27 -25.91 32.19 6.25
N ASP A 28 -27.01 32.46 6.97
CA ASP A 28 -27.03 32.45 8.43
C ASP A 28 -26.78 31.03 8.99
N ALA A 29 -27.42 30.01 8.40
CA ALA A 29 -27.21 28.62 8.79
C ALA A 29 -25.75 28.16 8.58
N LEU A 30 -25.17 28.48 7.41
CA LEU A 30 -23.75 28.19 7.11
C LEU A 30 -22.81 28.95 8.05
N HIS A 31 -23.15 30.17 8.45
CA HIS A 31 -22.35 30.93 9.41
C HIS A 31 -22.33 30.24 10.78
N VAL A 32 -23.48 29.80 11.28
CA VAL A 32 -23.58 29.04 12.53
C VAL A 32 -22.77 27.75 12.46
N GLU A 33 -22.87 27.00 11.37
CA GLU A 33 -22.08 25.78 11.16
C GLU A 33 -20.58 26.08 11.14
N ASN A 34 -20.14 27.15 10.46
CA ASN A 34 -18.74 27.53 10.42
C ASN A 34 -18.19 27.87 11.82
N VAL A 35 -18.98 28.56 12.64
CA VAL A 35 -18.63 28.87 14.03
C VAL A 35 -18.51 27.58 14.86
N ALA A 36 -19.44 26.64 14.69
CA ALA A 36 -19.40 25.35 15.38
C ALA A 36 -18.20 24.48 14.95
N LEU A 37 -17.84 24.48 13.66
CA LEU A 37 -16.67 23.76 13.17
C LEU A 37 -15.37 24.37 13.71
N ARG A 38 -15.28 25.71 13.75
CA ARG A 38 -14.11 26.40 14.33
C ARG A 38 -13.91 26.07 15.80
N SER A 39 -14.99 25.99 16.58
CA SER A 39 -14.89 25.60 18.00
C SER A 39 -14.45 24.15 18.17
N GLN A 40 -14.94 23.23 17.33
CA GLN A 40 -14.47 21.84 17.34
C GLN A 40 -12.97 21.72 17.00
N VAL A 41 -12.49 22.48 16.01
CA VAL A 41 -11.06 22.52 15.66
C VAL A 41 -10.21 23.02 16.83
N GLN A 42 -10.67 24.04 17.56
CA GLN A 42 -9.98 24.53 18.76
C GLN A 42 -9.90 23.47 19.86
N VAL A 43 -11.00 22.75 20.11
CA VAL A 43 -11.03 21.66 21.10
C VAL A 43 -10.07 20.53 20.71
N LEU A 44 -10.07 20.11 19.44
CA LEU A 44 -9.16 19.07 18.95
C LEU A 44 -7.70 19.50 19.04
N SER A 45 -7.39 20.76 18.69
CA SER A 45 -6.05 21.31 18.83
C SER A 45 -5.57 21.26 20.30
N GLY A 46 -6.43 21.60 21.26
CA GLY A 46 -6.11 21.50 22.68
C GLY A 46 -5.84 20.06 23.12
N ARG A 47 -6.61 19.09 22.63
CA ARG A 47 -6.38 17.66 22.91
C ARG A 47 -5.04 17.17 22.35
N ILE A 48 -4.67 17.60 21.15
CA ILE A 48 -3.37 17.25 20.54
C ILE A 48 -2.23 17.78 21.42
N SER A 49 -2.26 19.05 21.80
CA SER A 49 -1.20 19.64 22.66
C SER A 49 -1.10 18.95 24.02
N SER A 50 -2.23 18.55 24.61
CA SER A 50 -2.23 17.76 25.85
C SER A 50 -1.56 16.39 25.66
N LEU A 51 -1.89 15.68 24.57
CA LEU A 51 -1.30 14.38 24.27
C LEU A 51 0.19 14.48 23.94
N GLU A 52 0.64 15.53 23.25
CA GLU A 52 2.06 15.78 22.99
C GLU A 52 2.84 16.03 24.28
N THR A 53 2.24 16.77 25.22
CA THR A 53 2.82 17.01 26.55
C THR A 53 2.94 15.72 27.34
N GLU A 54 1.88 14.90 27.36
CA GLU A 54 1.89 13.57 28.01
C GLU A 54 2.92 12.63 27.37
N ASN A 55 3.02 12.61 26.04
CA ASN A 55 4.01 11.79 25.32
C ASN A 55 5.44 12.24 25.65
N THR A 56 5.68 13.55 25.75
CA THR A 56 6.97 14.11 26.16
C THR A 56 7.31 13.73 27.60
N GLN A 57 6.32 13.78 28.50
CA GLN A 57 6.47 13.38 29.90
C GLN A 57 6.77 11.87 30.01
N LEU A 58 6.02 11.02 29.32
CA LEU A 58 6.26 9.57 29.28
C LEU A 58 7.66 9.25 28.75
N ARG A 59 8.11 9.93 27.68
CA ARG A 59 9.48 9.80 27.17
C ARG A 59 10.52 10.20 28.22
N SER A 60 10.29 11.29 28.96
CA SER A 60 11.21 11.73 30.02
C SER A 60 11.29 10.72 31.18
N MET A 61 10.18 10.06 31.51
CA MET A 61 10.14 9.01 32.53
C MET A 61 10.85 7.72 32.06
N VAL A 62 10.83 7.43 30.76
CA VAL A 62 11.58 6.31 30.16
C VAL A 62 13.09 6.61 30.12
N THR A 63 13.51 7.87 29.94
CA THR A 63 14.94 8.25 29.92
C THR A 63 15.63 8.27 31.29
N GLY A 64 14.90 8.14 32.40
CA GLY A 64 15.46 8.09 33.75
C GLY A 64 15.91 6.70 34.22
N ILE A 65 15.66 5.65 33.43
CA ILE A 65 16.12 4.29 33.69
C ILE A 65 17.41 4.08 32.89
N PRO A 66 18.54 3.66 33.50
CA PRO A 66 19.74 3.32 32.74
C PRO A 66 19.35 2.28 31.68
N PRO A 67 19.82 2.42 30.43
CA PRO A 67 19.36 1.59 29.35
C PRO A 67 19.54 0.11 29.75
N PRO A 68 18.48 -0.71 29.78
CA PRO A 68 18.70 -2.14 29.65
C PRO A 68 19.51 -2.35 28.36
N PRO A 69 20.46 -3.30 28.33
CA PRO A 69 21.25 -3.58 27.14
C PRO A 69 20.31 -3.66 25.93
N PRO A 70 20.65 -3.06 24.79
CA PRO A 70 19.74 -2.87 23.67
C PRO A 70 19.07 -4.20 23.34
N ALA A 71 17.75 -4.25 23.50
CA ALA A 71 16.95 -5.39 23.10
C ALA A 71 17.15 -5.58 21.59
N SER A 72 17.75 -6.72 21.25
CA SER A 72 18.16 -7.16 19.92
C SER A 72 17.00 -7.39 18.93
N ASP A 73 15.79 -6.94 19.21
CA ASP A 73 14.56 -7.34 18.49
C ASP A 73 14.20 -6.43 17.31
N VAL A 74 14.98 -5.38 17.03
CA VAL A 74 14.81 -4.57 15.80
C VAL A 74 15.68 -5.07 14.64
N TYR A 75 16.75 -5.82 14.92
CA TYR A 75 17.63 -6.39 13.89
C TYR A 75 17.24 -7.80 13.44
N THR A 76 16.36 -8.49 14.17
CA THR A 76 15.94 -9.86 13.83
C THR A 76 15.05 -9.91 12.59
N THR A 77 14.16 -8.93 12.38
CA THR A 77 13.21 -8.95 11.25
C THR A 77 13.88 -8.72 9.88
N GLU A 78 14.86 -7.82 9.79
CA GLU A 78 15.62 -7.57 8.55
C GLU A 78 16.45 -8.79 8.17
N ILE A 79 17.15 -9.39 9.13
CA ILE A 79 17.93 -10.62 8.91
C ILE A 79 17.00 -11.78 8.50
N GLU A 80 15.84 -11.91 9.15
CA GLU A 80 14.85 -12.94 8.81
C GLU A 80 14.25 -12.78 7.42
N ASN A 81 14.04 -11.55 6.93
CA ASN A 81 13.57 -11.32 5.57
C ASN A 81 14.65 -11.76 4.57
N VAL A 82 15.86 -11.25 4.72
CA VAL A 82 16.96 -11.50 3.79
C VAL A 82 17.30 -13.00 3.67
N ILE A 83 17.32 -13.74 4.77
CA ILE A 83 17.61 -15.20 4.79
C ILE A 83 16.59 -16.01 3.97
N GLN A 84 15.36 -15.51 3.82
CA GLN A 84 14.27 -16.22 3.12
C GLN A 84 14.20 -15.87 1.64
N LEU A 85 14.90 -14.83 1.18
CA LEU A 85 14.88 -14.39 -0.22
C LEU A 85 15.28 -15.46 -1.23
N PRO A 86 16.32 -16.30 -1.02
CA PRO A 86 16.67 -17.35 -1.98
C PRO A 86 15.52 -18.35 -2.20
N VAL A 87 14.80 -18.69 -1.13
CA VAL A 87 13.64 -19.60 -1.19
C VAL A 87 12.49 -18.95 -1.96
N ALA A 88 12.22 -17.67 -1.70
CA ALA A 88 11.18 -16.93 -2.42
C ALA A 88 11.49 -16.81 -3.92
N LEU A 89 12.74 -16.51 -4.30
CA LEU A 89 13.17 -16.45 -5.70
C LEU A 89 13.00 -17.82 -6.40
N LYS A 90 13.38 -18.91 -5.73
CA LYS A 90 13.13 -20.27 -6.23
C LYS A 90 11.62 -20.51 -6.45
N SER A 91 10.79 -20.20 -5.45
CA SER A 91 9.34 -20.40 -5.53
C SER A 91 8.70 -19.56 -6.65
N LEU A 92 9.12 -18.30 -6.81
CA LEU A 92 8.67 -17.43 -7.90
C LEU A 92 8.95 -18.06 -9.27
N ALA A 93 10.17 -18.56 -9.48
CA ALA A 93 10.55 -19.19 -10.74
C ALA A 93 9.78 -20.50 -11.02
N ILE A 94 9.55 -21.33 -9.99
CA ILE A 94 8.72 -22.54 -10.12
C ILE A 94 7.29 -22.16 -10.52
N MET A 95 6.70 -21.18 -9.84
CA MET A 95 5.33 -20.71 -10.13
C MET A 95 5.22 -20.09 -11.52
N GLN A 96 6.22 -19.31 -11.93
CA GLN A 96 6.29 -18.75 -13.27
C GLN A 96 6.29 -19.85 -14.34
N ASN A 97 7.11 -20.88 -14.18
CA ASN A 97 7.15 -22.02 -15.10
C ASN A 97 5.84 -22.81 -15.10
N HIS A 98 5.25 -23.05 -13.92
CA HIS A 98 3.97 -23.73 -13.77
C HIS A 98 2.84 -23.03 -14.53
N PHE A 99 2.64 -21.73 -14.29
CA PHE A 99 1.57 -20.97 -14.96
C PHE A 99 1.87 -20.72 -16.44
N ARG A 100 3.16 -20.64 -16.83
CA ARG A 100 3.55 -20.58 -18.24
C ARG A 100 3.13 -21.85 -18.97
N TYR A 101 3.41 -23.03 -18.40
CA TYR A 101 3.02 -24.32 -18.97
C TYR A 101 1.50 -24.46 -19.09
N GLN A 102 0.75 -23.92 -18.12
CA GLN A 102 -0.72 -23.90 -18.14
C GLN A 102 -1.33 -22.85 -19.08
N GLY A 103 -0.54 -21.93 -19.64
CA GLY A 103 -1.07 -20.81 -20.43
C GLY A 103 -1.86 -19.78 -19.63
N THR A 104 -1.71 -19.75 -18.31
CA THR A 104 -2.45 -18.88 -17.38
C THR A 104 -1.57 -17.79 -16.74
N LEU A 105 -0.33 -17.65 -17.23
CA LEU A 105 0.62 -16.64 -16.74
C LEU A 105 0.10 -15.23 -17.02
N ARG A 106 -0.21 -14.50 -15.95
CA ARG A 106 -0.73 -13.13 -16.02
C ARG A 106 0.40 -12.12 -16.19
N GLN A 107 0.08 -10.88 -16.56
CA GLN A 107 1.00 -9.75 -16.51
C GLN A 107 1.04 -9.13 -15.11
N CYS A 108 2.13 -8.41 -14.81
CA CYS A 108 2.25 -7.60 -13.61
C CYS A 108 1.13 -6.55 -13.56
N SER A 109 0.52 -6.36 -12.39
CA SER A 109 -0.56 -5.38 -12.21
C SER A 109 -0.08 -3.95 -11.99
N THR A 110 1.23 -3.72 -11.85
CA THR A 110 1.79 -2.38 -11.67
C THR A 110 1.68 -1.59 -12.97
N LEU A 111 1.13 -0.37 -12.89
CA LEU A 111 0.94 0.51 -14.03
C LEU A 111 2.26 0.73 -14.78
N GLY A 112 2.26 0.48 -16.10
CA GLY A 112 3.43 0.63 -16.96
C GLY A 112 4.41 -0.55 -16.94
N CYS A 113 4.17 -1.59 -16.13
CA CYS A 113 4.98 -2.80 -16.14
C CYS A 113 4.42 -3.84 -17.12
N ASN A 114 5.18 -4.17 -18.17
CA ASN A 114 4.78 -5.16 -19.19
C ASN A 114 5.35 -6.57 -18.95
N ARG A 115 5.98 -6.81 -17.78
CA ARG A 115 6.54 -8.13 -17.44
C ARG A 115 5.44 -9.05 -16.92
N TYR A 116 5.75 -10.35 -16.87
CA TYR A 116 4.81 -11.34 -16.32
C TYR A 116 4.67 -11.19 -14.80
N ALA A 117 3.51 -11.55 -14.27
CA ALA A 117 3.34 -11.87 -12.86
C ALA A 117 4.34 -12.99 -12.52
N PHE A 118 4.92 -12.98 -11.32
CA PHE A 118 6.02 -13.86 -10.88
C PHE A 118 7.41 -13.57 -11.47
N ASP A 119 7.57 -12.54 -12.31
CA ASP A 119 8.89 -12.11 -12.76
C ASP A 119 9.74 -11.63 -11.59
N GLN A 120 10.93 -12.21 -11.43
CA GLN A 120 11.85 -11.87 -10.35
C GLN A 120 12.29 -10.40 -10.37
N THR A 121 12.34 -9.77 -11.53
CA THR A 121 12.69 -8.35 -11.63
C THR A 121 11.56 -7.50 -11.09
N CYS A 122 10.29 -7.90 -11.27
CA CYS A 122 9.15 -7.25 -10.61
C CYS A 122 9.20 -7.39 -9.08
N PHE A 123 9.64 -8.55 -8.57
CA PHE A 123 9.85 -8.72 -7.12
C PHE A 123 10.97 -7.80 -6.61
N ARG A 124 12.10 -7.74 -7.32
CA ARG A 124 13.26 -6.88 -6.98
C ARG A 124 12.94 -5.38 -7.04
N GLU A 125 12.08 -4.97 -7.98
CA GLU A 125 11.59 -3.59 -8.12
C GLU A 125 10.42 -3.25 -7.18
N GLY A 126 9.98 -4.18 -6.32
CA GLY A 126 8.90 -3.94 -5.35
C GLY A 126 7.49 -3.84 -5.95
N HIS A 127 7.27 -4.39 -7.15
CA HIS A 127 5.93 -4.46 -7.76
C HIS A 127 5.06 -5.51 -7.09
N ILE A 128 5.69 -6.54 -6.51
CA ILE A 128 5.04 -7.63 -5.81
C ILE A 128 5.85 -7.96 -4.56
N ALA A 129 5.20 -8.53 -3.55
CA ALA A 129 5.82 -9.17 -2.40
C ALA A 129 5.53 -10.68 -2.44
N TRP A 130 6.28 -11.47 -1.67
CA TRP A 130 6.07 -12.91 -1.54
C TRP A 130 5.56 -13.26 -0.15
N CYS A 131 4.43 -13.92 -0.02
CA CYS A 131 3.95 -14.37 1.28
C CYS A 131 4.65 -15.67 1.68
N ARG A 132 5.44 -15.65 2.76
CA ARG A 132 6.14 -16.83 3.29
C ARG A 132 5.15 -17.91 3.74
N THR A 133 4.14 -17.52 4.52
CA THR A 133 3.17 -18.44 5.13
C THR A 133 2.37 -19.22 4.10
N HIS A 134 1.94 -18.55 3.02
CA HIS A 134 1.03 -19.13 2.03
C HIS A 134 1.70 -19.49 0.70
N ASN A 135 2.98 -19.16 0.52
CA ASN A 135 3.75 -19.39 -0.70
C ASN A 135 3.06 -18.80 -1.94
N ARG A 136 2.64 -17.52 -1.85
CA ARG A 136 1.86 -16.80 -2.87
C ARG A 136 2.36 -15.37 -3.07
N ILE A 137 2.19 -14.82 -4.27
CA ILE A 137 2.41 -13.39 -4.50
C ILE A 137 1.38 -12.53 -3.78
N ILE A 138 1.82 -11.37 -3.33
CA ILE A 138 0.99 -10.25 -2.90
C ILE A 138 1.25 -9.14 -3.91
N THR A 139 0.25 -8.76 -4.71
CA THR A 139 0.43 -7.63 -5.63
C THR A 139 0.37 -6.32 -4.85
N ARG A 140 1.00 -5.26 -5.37
CA ARG A 140 1.04 -3.94 -4.74
C ARG A 140 -0.32 -3.36 -4.33
N THR A 141 -1.39 -3.79 -5.00
CA THR A 141 -2.77 -3.38 -4.71
C THR A 141 -3.36 -4.03 -3.46
N TYR A 142 -2.73 -5.07 -2.92
CA TYR A 142 -3.22 -5.83 -1.77
C TYR A 142 -2.19 -5.86 -0.65
N THR A 143 -2.68 -5.93 0.59
CA THR A 143 -1.84 -6.11 1.79
C THR A 143 -1.70 -7.58 2.19
N SER A 144 -2.42 -8.49 1.53
CA SER A 144 -2.45 -9.92 1.85
C SER A 144 -2.61 -10.77 0.58
N CYS A 145 -2.13 -12.01 0.62
CA CYS A 145 -2.26 -12.96 -0.50
C CYS A 145 -3.55 -13.79 -0.46
N SER A 146 -4.29 -13.74 0.66
CA SER A 146 -5.51 -14.52 0.88
C SER A 146 -6.75 -13.64 0.69
N VAL A 147 -7.70 -14.17 -0.08
CA VAL A 147 -9.03 -13.55 -0.21
C VAL A 147 -9.84 -13.74 1.08
N ARG A 148 -9.61 -14.84 1.80
CA ARG A 148 -10.33 -15.20 3.04
C ARG A 148 -9.89 -14.28 4.18
N LEU A 149 -10.86 -13.61 4.82
CA LEU A 149 -10.62 -12.62 5.85
C LEU A 149 -9.85 -13.18 7.05
N GLU A 150 -10.20 -14.40 7.49
CA GLU A 150 -9.59 -15.09 8.63
C GLU A 150 -8.09 -15.34 8.44
N ALA A 151 -7.66 -15.68 7.21
CA ALA A 151 -6.27 -15.98 6.88
C ALA A 151 -5.44 -14.74 6.49
N ARG A 152 -6.02 -13.53 6.55
CA ARG A 152 -5.26 -12.30 6.24
C ARG A 152 -4.25 -11.96 7.33
N GLY A 153 -4.58 -12.24 8.59
CA GLY A 153 -3.71 -11.98 9.74
C GLY A 153 -2.40 -12.76 9.69
N ASP A 154 -2.40 -13.93 9.05
CA ASP A 154 -1.24 -14.83 9.00
C ASP A 154 -0.30 -14.55 7.83
N CYS A 155 -0.61 -13.56 6.99
CA CYS A 155 0.24 -13.20 5.87
C CYS A 155 1.56 -12.60 6.38
N SER A 156 2.66 -13.30 6.12
CA SER A 156 4.01 -12.77 6.33
C SER A 156 4.62 -12.35 4.99
N PRO A 157 4.48 -11.06 4.58
CA PRO A 157 5.05 -10.58 3.34
C PRO A 157 6.57 -10.52 3.42
N LEU A 158 7.21 -10.90 2.33
CA LEU A 158 8.64 -10.84 2.09
C LEU A 158 8.88 -9.84 0.96
N TYR A 159 9.80 -8.91 1.15
CA TYR A 159 10.16 -7.90 0.17
C TYR A 159 11.62 -8.06 -0.24
N TRP A 160 11.93 -7.71 -1.49
CA TRP A 160 13.33 -7.70 -1.90
C TRP A 160 14.10 -6.64 -1.13
N GLU A 161 15.18 -7.07 -0.46
CA GLU A 161 16.10 -6.20 0.25
C GLU A 161 17.52 -6.49 -0.26
N PRO A 162 18.24 -5.48 -0.77
CA PRO A 162 19.61 -5.67 -1.20
C PRO A 162 20.49 -5.96 0.01
N SER A 163 21.33 -7.00 -0.09
CA SER A 163 22.28 -7.34 0.97
C SER A 163 23.70 -7.48 0.43
N SER A 164 24.68 -6.97 1.17
CA SER A 164 26.10 -7.06 0.85
C SER A 164 26.67 -8.48 1.03
N ASN A 165 26.05 -9.29 1.89
CA ASN A 165 26.44 -10.69 2.16
C ASN A 165 25.58 -11.71 1.38
N TRP A 166 24.98 -11.30 0.25
CA TRP A 166 24.07 -12.13 -0.54
C TRP A 166 24.63 -13.51 -0.90
N GLU A 167 25.92 -13.59 -1.24
CA GLU A 167 26.60 -14.85 -1.56
C GLU A 167 26.58 -15.84 -0.41
N GLU A 168 26.89 -15.39 0.82
CA GLU A 168 26.87 -16.25 2.01
C GLU A 168 25.45 -16.70 2.36
N ILE A 169 24.46 -15.82 2.19
CA ILE A 169 23.04 -16.16 2.40
C ILE A 169 22.59 -17.27 1.45
N VAL A 170 22.93 -17.14 0.16
CA VAL A 170 22.63 -18.17 -0.84
C VAL A 170 23.36 -19.46 -0.52
N ALA A 171 24.65 -19.39 -0.16
CA ALA A 171 25.44 -20.56 0.22
C ALA A 171 24.85 -21.28 1.44
N CYS A 172 24.40 -20.55 2.46
CA CYS A 172 23.68 -21.09 3.62
C CYS A 172 22.37 -21.77 3.19
N ALA A 173 21.58 -21.16 2.30
CA ALA A 173 20.33 -21.75 1.84
C ALA A 173 20.55 -23.07 1.06
N PHE A 174 21.64 -23.20 0.28
CA PHE A 174 22.04 -24.46 -0.34
C PHE A 174 22.50 -25.50 0.69
N ARG A 175 23.32 -25.07 1.66
CA ARG A 175 23.84 -25.93 2.74
C ARG A 175 22.72 -26.52 3.58
N ASP A 176 21.70 -25.71 3.88
CA ASP A 176 20.48 -26.10 4.60
C ASP A 176 19.52 -26.96 3.76
N GLY A 177 19.79 -27.14 2.45
CA GLY A 177 18.91 -27.87 1.53
C GLY A 177 17.58 -27.15 1.24
N LYS A 178 17.45 -25.87 1.60
CA LYS A 178 16.25 -25.05 1.33
C LYS A 178 16.09 -24.75 -0.16
N ILE A 179 17.22 -24.67 -0.87
CA ILE A 179 17.27 -24.52 -2.32
C ILE A 179 18.14 -25.63 -2.96
N GLY A 180 17.82 -25.98 -4.20
CA GLY A 180 18.50 -27.04 -4.96
C GLY A 180 17.77 -28.38 -5.07
N ARG A 181 18.23 -29.18 -6.05
CA ARG A 181 18.04 -30.63 -6.32
C ARG A 181 16.80 -31.19 -7.04
N LYS A 182 15.65 -30.52 -7.21
CA LYS A 182 14.54 -31.15 -7.97
C LYS A 182 13.70 -30.27 -8.90
N ASP A 183 13.46 -29.01 -8.55
CA ASP A 183 12.41 -28.24 -9.23
C ASP A 183 12.92 -27.31 -10.35
N LEU A 184 14.20 -26.96 -10.30
CA LEU A 184 14.83 -26.07 -11.27
C LEU A 184 16.24 -26.59 -11.63
N PRO A 185 16.63 -26.53 -12.92
CA PRO A 185 18.02 -26.75 -13.33
C PRO A 185 18.97 -25.79 -12.60
N THR A 186 20.19 -26.27 -12.28
CA THR A 186 21.19 -25.49 -11.55
C THR A 186 21.53 -24.19 -12.27
N ASP A 187 21.69 -24.21 -13.60
CA ASP A 187 22.01 -23.03 -14.40
C ASP A 187 20.90 -21.97 -14.36
N VAL A 188 19.64 -22.39 -14.27
CA VAL A 188 18.49 -21.49 -14.10
C VAL A 188 18.54 -20.87 -12.71
N LEU A 189 18.79 -21.68 -11.68
CA LEU A 189 18.87 -21.22 -10.29
C LEU A 189 20.01 -20.21 -10.09
N ASP A 190 21.18 -20.46 -10.67
CA ASP A 190 22.32 -19.56 -10.61
C ASP A 190 22.01 -18.20 -11.23
N ARG A 191 21.36 -18.18 -12.41
CA ARG A 191 20.93 -16.91 -13.06
C ARG A 191 19.89 -16.14 -12.25
N LEU A 192 19.04 -16.84 -11.50
CA LEU A 192 18.01 -16.22 -10.64
C LEU A 192 18.62 -15.59 -9.39
N LEU A 193 19.53 -16.32 -8.74
CA LEU A 193 20.14 -15.93 -7.48
C LEU A 193 21.25 -14.90 -7.70
N TYR A 194 22.04 -15.05 -8.76
CA TYR A 194 23.13 -14.15 -9.13
C TYR A 194 22.81 -13.47 -10.47
N PRO A 195 21.88 -12.49 -10.48
CA PRO A 195 21.59 -11.76 -11.70
C PRO A 195 22.88 -11.09 -12.15
N GLN A 196 23.26 -11.37 -13.39
CA GLN A 196 24.32 -10.63 -14.08
C GLN A 196 23.92 -9.15 -13.98
N ILE A 197 24.66 -8.37 -13.19
CA ILE A 197 24.51 -6.92 -13.18
C ILE A 197 25.06 -6.48 -14.53
N HIS A 198 24.24 -6.61 -15.58
CA HIS A 198 24.49 -5.89 -16.79
C HIS A 198 24.45 -4.42 -16.37
N PRO A 199 25.53 -3.64 -16.62
CA PRO A 199 25.54 -2.24 -16.27
C PRO A 199 24.27 -1.64 -16.85
N ILE A 200 23.38 -1.22 -15.96
CA ILE A 200 22.13 -0.58 -16.33
C ILE A 200 22.58 0.62 -17.15
N SER A 201 22.36 0.57 -18.46
CA SER A 201 22.47 1.77 -19.30
C SER A 201 21.61 2.78 -18.60
N GLN A 202 22.24 3.76 -17.95
CA GLN A 202 21.60 4.68 -17.04
C GLN A 202 20.46 5.34 -17.81
N ARG A 203 19.23 4.87 -17.59
CA ARG A 203 18.06 5.66 -17.91
C ARG A 203 18.14 6.83 -16.96
N THR A 204 18.56 7.97 -17.49
CA THR A 204 18.47 9.30 -16.90
C THR A 204 17.00 9.69 -16.74
N GLY A 205 16.26 8.90 -15.97
CA GLY A 205 14.93 9.23 -15.48
C GLY A 205 15.06 9.69 -14.03
N PRO A 206 14.25 10.66 -13.59
CA PRO A 206 14.26 11.13 -12.21
C PRO A 206 14.00 9.96 -11.23
N PRO A 207 14.59 9.99 -10.02
CA PRO A 207 14.40 8.95 -9.02
C PRO A 207 12.91 8.78 -8.71
N ILE A 208 12.40 7.57 -8.94
CA ILE A 208 11.04 7.19 -8.54
C ILE A 208 11.08 7.00 -7.01
N HIS A 209 10.72 8.05 -6.28
CA HIS A 209 10.44 7.90 -4.86
C HIS A 209 9.29 6.91 -4.68
N PRO A 210 9.35 6.00 -3.69
CA PRO A 210 8.19 5.21 -3.33
C PRO A 210 7.03 6.19 -3.01
N PRO A 211 5.85 6.03 -3.61
CA PRO A 211 4.72 6.88 -3.32
C PRO A 211 4.38 6.70 -1.85
N GLN A 212 4.43 7.82 -1.11
CA GLN A 212 3.81 7.91 0.21
C GLN A 212 2.36 7.46 0.05
N ALA A 213 2.00 6.37 0.74
CA ALA A 213 0.66 5.81 0.69
C ALA A 213 -0.36 6.85 1.14
N ARG A 214 -0.97 7.56 0.18
CA ARG A 214 -2.22 8.28 0.41
C ARG A 214 -3.31 7.22 0.29
N TYR A 215 -3.76 6.75 1.45
CA TYR A 215 -4.96 5.94 1.57
C TYR A 215 -6.14 6.74 1.00
N LEU A 216 -6.53 6.44 -0.24
CA LEU A 216 -7.84 6.80 -0.75
C LEU A 216 -8.82 5.76 -0.21
N HIS A 217 -9.58 6.17 0.81
CA HIS A 217 -10.79 5.48 1.23
C HIS A 217 -11.84 5.65 0.14
N ASP A 218 -11.84 4.76 -0.85
CA ASP A 218 -12.96 4.67 -1.79
C ASP A 218 -14.05 3.76 -1.20
N ASN A 219 -15.20 4.38 -0.94
CA ASN A 219 -16.45 3.74 -0.56
C ASN A 219 -16.93 2.82 -1.69
N PHE A 220 -16.72 1.50 -1.55
CA PHE A 220 -17.36 0.51 -2.40
C PHE A 220 -18.81 0.30 -1.97
N SER A 221 -19.75 0.89 -2.71
CA SER A 221 -21.17 0.54 -2.65
C SER A 221 -21.38 -0.87 -3.23
N TYR A 222 -21.74 -1.83 -2.37
CA TYR A 222 -22.16 -3.17 -2.78
C TYR A 222 -23.48 -3.10 -3.55
N THR A 223 -23.46 -3.39 -4.84
CA THR A 223 -24.67 -3.78 -5.59
C THR A 223 -24.81 -5.31 -5.55
N MET A 224 -25.86 -5.77 -4.87
CA MET A 224 -26.23 -7.18 -4.78
C MET A 224 -26.62 -7.74 -6.15
N PHE A 225 -25.90 -8.77 -6.61
CA PHE A 225 -26.36 -9.65 -7.68
C PHE A 225 -27.44 -10.60 -7.15
N ARG A 226 -28.69 -10.40 -7.57
CA ARG A 226 -29.76 -11.41 -7.50
C ARG A 226 -29.47 -12.49 -8.56
N LYS A 227 -29.24 -13.73 -8.13
CA LYS A 227 -29.31 -14.90 -9.02
C LYS A 227 -30.78 -15.26 -9.25
N ARG A 228 -31.10 -15.58 -10.51
CA ARG A 228 -32.24 -16.42 -10.89
C ARG A 228 -31.84 -17.89 -10.76
#